data_AF-A0AAV1L7J6-F1
#
_entry.id   AF-A0AAV1L7J6-F1
#
_cell.length_a   1.000
_cell.length_b   1.000
_cell.length_c   1.000
_cell.angle_alpha   90.00
_cell.angle_beta   90.00
_cell.angle_gamma   90.00
#
_symmetry.space_group_name_H-M   'P 1'
#
loop_
_entity.id
_entity.type
_entity.pdbx_description
1 polymer ?
#
loop_
_entity_poly.entity_id
_entity_poly.type
_entity_poly.pdbx_seq_one_letter_code
_entity_poly.pdbx_strand_id
1 'polypeptide(L)'
;MAAEQEINIKFVQEVEKHACLYNYKLPEYMRKNTIDRTWAEIGNKFQITGSEAKEKWKNLRSVFVRHLKPPKSGAGTAQKKTILLS
;
A
#
# COMPACT_ATOMS: atom_id res chain seq x y z
N MET A 1 -19.71 1.22 6.38
CA MET A 1 -18.62 1.57 7.32
C MET A 1 -17.86 0.35 7.86
N ALA A 2 -18.49 -0.73 8.34
CA ALA A 2 -17.74 -1.93 8.80
C ALA A 2 -17.16 -2.81 7.67
N ALA A 3 -17.88 -2.94 6.55
CA ALA A 3 -17.45 -3.79 5.42
C ALA A 3 -16.12 -3.35 4.80
N GLU A 4 -15.87 -2.05 4.70
CA GLU A 4 -14.62 -1.53 4.13
C GLU A 4 -13.40 -1.85 5.01
N GLN A 5 -13.55 -1.81 6.34
CA GLN A 5 -12.48 -2.19 7.25
C GLN A 5 -12.14 -3.67 7.11
N GLU A 6 -13.14 -4.53 6.97
CA GLU A 6 -12.92 -5.96 6.72
C GLU A 6 -12.22 -6.22 5.38
N ILE A 7 -12.63 -5.52 4.31
CA ILE A 7 -11.97 -5.58 3.00
C ILE A 7 -10.51 -5.14 3.13
N ASN A 8 -10.24 -4.05 3.86
CA ASN A 8 -8.88 -3.55 4.07
C ASN A 8 -8.02 -4.56 4.85
N ILE A 9 -8.57 -5.20 5.88
CA ILE A 9 -7.86 -6.25 6.64
C ILE A 9 -7.54 -7.43 5.73
N LYS A 10 -8.52 -7.94 4.99
CA LYS A 10 -8.33 -9.04 4.03
C LYS A 10 -7.29 -8.67 2.96
N PHE A 11 -7.30 -7.42 2.51
CA PHE A 11 -6.33 -6.91 1.55
C PHE A 11 -4.90 -6.91 2.11
N VAL A 12 -4.72 -6.40 3.33
CA VAL A 12 -3.40 -6.42 4.01
C VAL A 12 -2.91 -7.86 4.21
N GLN A 13 -3.79 -8.76 4.66
CA GLN A 13 -3.44 -10.18 4.84
C GLN A 13 -3.01 -10.82 3.52
N GLU A 14 -3.64 -10.44 2.41
CA GLU A 14 -3.25 -10.95 1.10
C GLU A 14 -1.88 -10.41 0.66
N VAL A 15 -1.65 -9.10 0.81
CA VAL A 15 -0.34 -8.48 0.53
C VAL A 15 0.77 -9.09 1.40
N GLU A 16 0.47 -9.44 2.66
CA GLU A 16 1.43 -10.02 3.59
C GLU A 16 1.95 -11.40 3.15
N LYS A 17 1.10 -12.20 2.48
CA LYS A 17 1.51 -13.48 1.86
C LYS A 17 2.57 -13.29 0.77
N HIS A 18 2.60 -12.10 0.16
CA HIS A 18 3.53 -11.76 -0.89
C HIS A 18 4.68 -10.90 -0.34
N ALA A 19 5.64 -11.56 0.33
CA ALA A 19 6.82 -10.91 0.88
C ALA A 19 7.63 -10.12 -0.17
N CYS A 20 7.54 -10.46 -1.46
CA CYS A 20 8.14 -9.73 -2.57
C CYS A 20 7.68 -8.26 -2.68
N LEU A 21 6.55 -7.87 -2.07
CA LEU A 21 6.02 -6.51 -2.13
C LEU A 21 6.60 -5.56 -1.06
N TYR A 22 7.07 -6.09 0.06
CA TYR A 22 7.55 -5.26 1.19
C TYR A 22 8.95 -5.64 1.67
N ASN A 23 9.42 -6.85 1.36
CA ASN A 23 10.72 -7.33 1.80
C ASN A 23 11.81 -6.99 0.80
N TYR A 24 12.46 -5.85 1.02
CA TYR A 24 13.60 -5.36 0.25
C TYR A 24 14.84 -6.28 0.31
N LYS A 25 14.86 -7.28 1.20
CA LYS A 25 15.96 -8.26 1.29
C LYS A 25 15.82 -9.41 0.31
N LEU A 26 14.66 -9.57 -0.35
CA LEU A 26 14.47 -10.63 -1.33
C LEU A 26 14.95 -10.17 -2.71
N PRO A 27 15.66 -11.01 -3.47
CA PRO A 27 16.02 -10.71 -4.86
C PRO A 27 14.79 -10.53 -5.76
N GLU A 28 13.65 -11.11 -5.36
CA GLU A 28 12.36 -10.94 -6.03
C GLU A 28 11.78 -9.52 -5.91
N TYR A 29 12.16 -8.76 -4.87
CA TYR A 29 11.78 -7.35 -4.76
C TYR A 29 12.42 -6.49 -5.87
N MET A 30 13.58 -6.89 -6.38
CA MET A 30 14.18 -6.22 -7.54
C MET A 30 13.49 -6.60 -8.86
N ARG A 31 12.71 -7.69 -8.89
CA ARG A 31 11.98 -8.11 -10.09
C ARG A 31 10.67 -7.36 -10.20
N LYS A 32 10.72 -6.21 -10.88
CA LYS A 32 9.53 -5.42 -11.23
C LYS A 32 8.42 -6.27 -11.88
N ASN A 33 8.78 -7.26 -12.71
CA ASN A 33 7.84 -8.15 -13.36
C ASN A 33 7.07 -9.03 -12.35
N THR A 34 7.76 -9.57 -11.34
CA THR A 34 7.13 -10.31 -10.24
C THR A 34 6.21 -9.42 -9.43
N ILE A 35 6.68 -8.22 -9.04
CA ILE A 35 5.88 -7.25 -8.29
C ILE A 35 4.60 -6.87 -9.05
N ASP A 36 4.72 -6.57 -10.35
CA ASP A 36 3.60 -6.15 -11.17
C ASP A 36 2.54 -7.26 -11.32
N ARG A 37 2.99 -8.49 -11.58
CA ARG A 37 2.13 -9.68 -11.59
C ARG A 37 1.41 -9.88 -10.26
N THR A 38 2.13 -9.79 -9.15
CA THR A 38 1.52 -9.92 -7.81
C THR A 38 0.45 -8.85 -7.58
N TRP A 39 0.71 -7.59 -7.96
CA TRP A 39 -0.31 -6.54 -7.85
C TRP A 39 -1.52 -6.79 -8.74
N ALA A 40 -1.32 -7.32 -9.95
CA ALA A 40 -2.40 -7.69 -10.84
C ALA A 40 -3.25 -8.84 -10.26
N GLU A 41 -2.63 -9.84 -9.64
CA GLU A 41 -3.33 -10.96 -8.99
C GLU A 41 -4.14 -10.50 -7.77
N ILE A 42 -3.53 -9.68 -6.89
CA ILE A 42 -4.22 -9.09 -5.75
C ILE A 42 -5.37 -8.20 -6.25
N GLY A 43 -5.12 -7.36 -7.25
CA GLY A 43 -6.15 -6.50 -7.83
C GLY A 43 -7.34 -7.31 -8.32
N ASN A 44 -7.10 -8.38 -9.07
CA ASN A 44 -8.15 -9.26 -9.59
C ASN A 44 -9.01 -9.86 -8.47
N LYS A 45 -8.40 -10.32 -7.37
CA LYS A 45 -9.14 -10.81 -6.18
C LYS A 45 -10.09 -9.79 -5.57
N PHE A 46 -9.71 -8.52 -5.60
CA PHE A 46 -10.51 -7.42 -5.04
C PHE A 46 -11.31 -6.67 -6.11
N GLN A 47 -11.36 -7.17 -7.35
CA GLN A 47 -12.02 -6.55 -8.50
C GLN A 47 -11.53 -5.12 -8.79
N ILE A 48 -10.24 -4.86 -8.54
CA ILE A 48 -9.57 -3.59 -8.81
C ILE A 48 -8.36 -3.79 -9.72
N THR A 49 -7.86 -2.71 -10.30
CA THR A 49 -6.62 -2.78 -11.08
C THR A 49 -5.39 -2.94 -10.17
N GLY A 50 -4.31 -3.53 -10.69
CA GLY A 50 -3.04 -3.61 -9.93
C GLY A 50 -2.49 -2.23 -9.53
N SER A 51 -2.78 -1.20 -10.34
CA SER A 51 -2.47 0.20 -10.02
C SER A 51 -3.27 0.73 -8.84
N GLU A 52 -4.58 0.47 -8.78
CA GLU A 52 -5.41 0.80 -7.61
C GLU A 52 -4.97 0.03 -6.37
N ALA A 53 -4.62 -1.24 -6.51
CA ALA A 53 -4.12 -2.05 -5.40
C ALA A 53 -2.84 -1.46 -4.80
N LYS A 54 -1.89 -1.01 -5.64
CA LYS A 54 -0.70 -0.27 -5.19
C LYS A 54 -1.05 0.98 -4.41
N GLU A 55 -1.99 1.78 -4.90
CA GLU A 55 -2.38 3.03 -4.25
C GLU A 55 -3.10 2.78 -2.92
N LYS A 56 -4.00 1.79 -2.90
CA LYS A 56 -4.70 1.33 -1.69
C LYS A 56 -3.72 0.86 -0.62
N TRP A 57 -2.71 0.07 -1.00
CA TRP A 57 -1.64 -0.35 -0.08
C TRP A 57 -0.84 0.83 0.48
N LYS A 58 -0.48 1.80 -0.37
CA LYS A 58 0.24 3.01 0.05
C LYS A 58 -0.56 3.80 1.08
N ASN A 59 -1.87 3.94 0.86
CA ASN A 59 -2.78 4.60 1.81
C ASN A 59 -2.88 3.82 3.12
N LEU A 60 -3.12 2.51 3.06
CA LEU A 60 -3.20 1.65 4.24
C LEU A 60 -1.91 1.68 5.06
N ARG A 61 -0.74 1.56 4.41
CA ARG A 61 0.55 1.64 5.08
C ARG A 61 0.77 3.01 5.73
N SER A 62 0.39 4.10 5.06
CA SER A 62 0.52 5.46 5.61
C SER A 62 -0.34 5.64 6.86
N VAL A 63 -1.60 5.17 6.82
CA VAL A 63 -2.52 5.20 7.95
C VAL A 63 -1.98 4.31 9.08
N PHE A 64 -1.60 3.07 8.78
CA PHE A 64 -1.08 2.11 9.75
C PHE A 64 0.19 2.60 10.46
N VAL A 65 1.16 3.16 9.72
CA VAL A 65 2.38 3.75 10.31
C VAL A 65 2.07 4.95 11.20
N ARG A 66 1.09 5.78 10.84
CA ARG A 66 0.62 6.91 11.67
C ARG A 66 -0.07 6.44 12.95
N HIS A 67 -0.75 5.29 12.93
CA HIS A 67 -1.34 4.69 14.13
C HIS A 67 -0.30 3.93 14.98
N LEU A 68 0.72 3.33 14.37
CA LEU A 68 1.80 2.63 15.07
C LEU A 68 2.77 3.56 15.79
N LYS A 69 3.05 4.75 15.23
CA LYS A 69 3.79 5.78 15.97
C LYS A 69 2.79 6.50 16.86
N PRO A 70 2.97 6.56 18.19
CA PRO A 70 2.18 7.48 19.00
C PRO A 70 2.35 8.88 18.40
N PRO A 71 1.28 9.70 18.33
CA PRO A 71 1.40 11.06 17.84
C PRO A 71 2.49 11.73 18.66
N LYS A 72 3.63 12.02 18.01
CA LYS A 72 4.60 12.94 18.60
C LYS A 72 3.86 14.26 18.65
N SER A 73 3.42 14.66 19.84
CA SER A 73 3.13 16.04 20.16
C SER A 73 4.35 16.86 19.73
N GLY A 74 4.28 17.51 18.57
CA GLY A 74 5.41 18.22 18.00
C GLY A 74 5.35 18.31 16.47
N ALA A 75 4.84 19.46 16.01
CA ALA A 75 4.99 20.09 14.71
C ALA A 75 5.87 19.38 13.64
N GLY A 76 5.29 19.18 12.45
CA GLY A 76 6.01 18.76 11.25
C GLY A 76 5.10 18.64 10.03
N THR A 77 4.93 19.75 9.32
CA THR A 77 4.38 19.94 7.96
C THR A 77 4.86 18.84 6.98
N ALA A 78 4.06 18.33 6.03
CA ALA A 78 3.63 19.07 4.84
C ALA A 78 2.43 18.39 4.16
N GLN A 79 1.38 19.17 3.95
CA GLN A 79 0.47 18.99 2.83
C GLN A 79 0.99 19.82 1.64
N LYS A 80 0.55 19.45 0.42
CA LYS A 80 0.53 20.21 -0.87
C LYS A 80 1.86 20.15 -1.65
N LYS A 81 1.93 20.00 -2.99
CA LYS A 81 1.19 20.64 -4.11
C LYS A 81 1.38 19.81 -5.41
N THR A 82 0.35 19.64 -6.25
CA THR A 82 0.13 20.41 -7.51
C THR A 82 1.38 20.51 -8.37
N ILE A 83 1.45 19.68 -9.42
CA ILE A 83 2.34 19.87 -10.57
C ILE A 83 1.62 20.83 -11.54
N LEU A 84 1.97 22.11 -11.44
CA LEU A 84 1.89 23.07 -12.53
C LEU A 84 3.33 23.43 -12.89
N LEU A 85 3.72 23.18 -14.14
CA LEU A 85 4.77 23.81 -14.95
C LEU A 85 4.84 22.95 -16.24
N SER A 86 4.72 23.44 -17.47
CA SER A 86 4.75 24.79 -18.02
C SER A 86 3.98 24.79 -19.34
#